data_AF-A0A6G8ILB4-F1
#
_entry.id   AF-A0A6G8ILB4-F1
#
_cell.length_a   1.000
_cell.length_b   1.000
_cell.length_c   1.000
_cell.angle_alpha   90.00
_cell.angle_beta   90.00
_cell.angle_gamma   90.00
#
_symmetry.space_group_name_H-M   'P 1'
#
loop_
_entity.id
_entity.type
_entity.pdbx_description
1 polymer ?
#
loop_
_entity_poly.entity_id
_entity_poly.type
_entity_poly.pdbx_seq_one_letter_code
_entity_poly.pdbx_strand_id
1 'polypeptide(L)'
;MASAFPGRQEHVSNTAQTPTPLVIVGAGGHGRSVSELVQLAGTHTVAGFLDDQLPPGTEVLGVPVWGGTAELPRLPERGVTAVHVAIGHNPTRAALLARVREAGLQAATLVHPRACVSPSARLGTGCVVMALAVIGTEAQLGDGVIVNVGAVVDHHARVGDHGHLGANATMAGGTSIGARAWLQAGSALGYHTHLPDDTVVAPGEGRP
;
A
#
# COMPACT_ATOMS: atom_id res chain seq x y z
N MET A 1 -41.71 -16.11 -10.13
CA MET A 1 -41.59 -15.14 -9.03
C MET A 1 -40.32 -14.33 -9.25
N ALA A 2 -40.45 -13.11 -9.75
CA ALA A 2 -39.34 -12.22 -10.02
C ALA A 2 -38.91 -11.53 -8.72
N SER A 3 -37.67 -11.76 -8.29
CA SER A 3 -37.06 -11.01 -7.19
C SER A 3 -36.27 -9.86 -7.80
N ALA A 4 -36.83 -8.66 -7.70
CA ALA A 4 -36.20 -7.42 -8.10
C ALA A 4 -35.09 -7.06 -7.09
N PHE A 5 -33.86 -6.97 -7.57
CA PHE A 5 -32.76 -6.37 -6.81
C PHE A 5 -33.01 -4.86 -6.67
N PRO A 6 -33.04 -4.30 -5.44
CA PRO A 6 -33.18 -2.87 -5.25
C PRO A 6 -31.84 -2.16 -5.46
N GLY A 7 -31.85 -1.09 -6.27
CA GLY A 7 -30.86 -0.01 -6.21
C GLY A 7 -29.64 -0.12 -7.14
N ARG A 8 -29.82 0.16 -8.45
CA ARG A 8 -28.74 0.84 -9.19
C ARG A 8 -28.62 2.25 -8.63
N GLN A 9 -27.49 2.58 -8.02
CA GLN A 9 -27.12 3.98 -7.86
C GLN A 9 -26.56 4.46 -9.20
N GLU A 10 -27.20 5.50 -9.74
CA GLU A 10 -26.80 6.20 -10.94
C GLU A 10 -25.47 6.94 -10.74
N HIS A 11 -24.76 7.11 -11.86
CA HIS A 11 -23.57 7.92 -12.08
C HIS A 11 -23.35 9.07 -11.08
N VAL A 12 -22.23 9.01 -10.35
CA VAL A 12 -21.60 10.24 -9.84
C VAL A 12 -20.84 10.87 -10.99
N SER A 13 -21.31 12.04 -11.40
CA SER A 13 -20.64 12.99 -12.28
C SER A 13 -19.20 13.23 -11.80
N ASN A 14 -18.23 12.93 -12.67
CA ASN A 14 -16.81 13.24 -12.44
C ASN A 14 -16.61 14.77 -12.54
N THR A 15 -16.93 15.50 -11.47
CA THR A 15 -16.34 16.82 -11.25
C THR A 15 -14.84 16.57 -11.09
N ALA A 16 -14.03 17.14 -11.98
CA ALA A 16 -12.57 17.02 -11.94
C ALA A 16 -12.04 17.52 -10.60
N GLN A 17 -11.94 16.63 -9.62
CA GLN A 17 -11.45 16.92 -8.30
C GLN A 17 -9.93 17.06 -8.43
N THR A 18 -9.39 18.21 -8.03
CA THR A 18 -7.94 18.44 -8.04
C THR A 18 -7.26 17.32 -7.23
N PRO A 19 -6.25 16.63 -7.79
CA PRO A 19 -5.56 15.57 -7.07
C PRO A 19 -4.96 16.10 -5.76
N THR A 20 -5.11 15.33 -4.68
CA THR A 20 -4.59 15.72 -3.36
C THR A 20 -3.06 15.66 -3.35
N PRO A 21 -2.35 16.71 -2.89
CA PRO A 21 -0.91 16.66 -2.71
C PRO A 21 -0.51 15.58 -1.71
N LEU A 22 0.46 14.75 -2.07
CA LEU A 22 0.98 13.63 -1.30
C LEU A 22 2.49 13.72 -1.19
N VAL A 23 3.03 13.45 0.00
CA VAL A 23 4.47 13.24 0.19
C VAL A 23 4.77 11.75 0.29
N ILE A 24 5.83 11.30 -0.39
CA ILE A 24 6.31 9.91 -0.29
C ILE A 24 7.55 9.88 0.61
N VAL A 25 7.52 9.04 1.65
CA VAL A 25 8.68 8.75 2.48
C VAL A 25 9.45 7.57 1.91
N GLY A 26 10.71 7.80 1.54
CA GLY A 26 11.59 6.88 0.82
C GLY A 26 11.61 7.16 -0.68
N ALA A 27 12.78 7.52 -1.21
CA ALA A 27 13.01 7.85 -2.62
C ALA A 27 13.90 6.81 -3.35
N GLY A 28 14.08 5.64 -2.73
CA GLY A 28 14.70 4.47 -3.33
C GLY A 28 13.83 3.79 -4.41
N GLY A 29 14.20 2.58 -4.83
CA GLY A 29 13.51 1.86 -5.91
C GLY A 29 12.01 1.65 -5.68
N HIS A 30 11.60 1.30 -4.46
CA HIS A 30 10.18 1.15 -4.12
C HIS A 30 9.44 2.49 -4.15
N GLY A 31 10.02 3.56 -3.58
CA GLY A 31 9.47 4.91 -3.64
C GLY A 31 9.25 5.45 -5.06
N ARG A 32 10.18 5.16 -5.98
CA ARG A 32 10.02 5.50 -7.40
C ARG A 32 8.84 4.76 -8.02
N SER A 33 8.70 3.47 -7.74
CA SER A 33 7.57 2.65 -8.23
C SER A 33 6.23 3.16 -7.68
N VAL A 34 6.19 3.60 -6.42
CA VAL A 34 5.00 4.21 -5.82
C VAL A 34 4.69 5.59 -6.43
N SER A 35 5.70 6.39 -6.75
CA SER A 35 5.51 7.66 -7.45
C SER A 35 4.85 7.49 -8.81
N GLU A 36 5.31 6.51 -9.60
CA GLU A 36 4.67 6.15 -10.88
C GLU A 36 3.23 5.66 -10.67
N LEU A 37 2.97 4.85 -9.64
CA LEU A 37 1.61 4.43 -9.27
C LEU A 37 0.72 5.66 -9.03
N VAL A 38 1.17 6.62 -8.23
CA VAL A 38 0.42 7.85 -7.91
C VAL A 38 0.09 8.63 -9.18
N GLN A 39 1.08 8.81 -10.06
CA GLN A 39 0.89 9.49 -11.35
C GLN A 39 -0.16 8.78 -12.23
N LEU A 40 -0.10 7.45 -12.31
CA LEU A 40 -1.03 6.65 -13.12
C LEU A 40 -2.44 6.61 -12.54
N ALA A 41 -2.58 6.59 -11.20
CA ALA A 41 -3.87 6.55 -10.52
C ALA A 41 -4.62 7.90 -10.59
N GLY A 42 -3.89 9.02 -10.62
CA GLY A 42 -4.47 10.36 -10.73
C GLY A 42 -5.26 10.85 -9.51
N THR A 43 -5.33 10.07 -8.44
CA THR A 43 -6.03 10.44 -7.20
C THR A 43 -5.23 11.42 -6.33
N HIS A 44 -3.90 11.41 -6.49
CA HIS A 44 -2.97 12.26 -5.77
C HIS A 44 -1.91 12.80 -6.73
N THR A 45 -1.22 13.86 -6.32
CA THR A 45 -0.01 14.36 -6.97
C THR A 45 1.15 14.26 -6.00
N VAL A 46 2.30 13.76 -6.47
CA VAL A 46 3.49 13.66 -5.62
C VAL A 46 4.09 15.05 -5.47
N ALA A 47 3.93 15.66 -4.30
CA ALA A 47 4.39 17.01 -4.00
C ALA A 47 5.90 17.04 -3.68
N GLY A 48 6.40 15.98 -3.05
CA GLY A 48 7.79 15.86 -2.63
C GLY A 48 8.12 14.49 -2.07
N PHE A 49 9.41 14.21 -1.97
CA PHE A 49 9.93 13.07 -1.23
C PHE A 49 10.53 13.48 0.11
N LEU A 50 10.48 12.59 1.09
CA LEU A 50 11.34 12.63 2.28
C LEU A 50 12.26 11.42 2.26
N ASP A 51 13.57 11.63 2.39
CA ASP A 51 14.57 10.57 2.38
C ASP A 51 15.78 10.97 3.23
N ASP A 52 16.14 10.15 4.22
CA ASP A 52 17.24 10.45 5.15
C ASP A 52 18.64 10.26 4.52
N GLN A 53 18.72 9.67 3.33
CA GLN A 53 19.97 9.37 2.62
C GLN A 53 20.22 10.29 1.41
N LEU A 54 19.22 11.08 1.01
CA LEU A 54 19.34 12.01 -0.11
C LEU A 54 19.32 13.47 0.38
N PRO A 55 20.20 14.33 -0.14
CA PRO A 55 20.20 15.74 0.25
C PRO A 55 18.94 16.46 -0.26
N PRO A 56 18.42 17.46 0.48
CA PRO A 56 17.33 18.31 0.01
C PRO A 56 17.64 18.93 -1.36
N GLY A 57 16.63 19.01 -2.22
CA GLY A 57 16.75 19.48 -3.59
C GLY A 57 17.19 18.42 -4.61
N THR A 58 17.49 17.19 -4.18
CA THR A 58 17.68 16.06 -5.11
C THR A 58 16.39 15.81 -5.88
N GLU A 59 16.47 15.73 -7.20
CA GLU A 59 15.34 15.41 -8.07
C GLU A 59 15.21 13.90 -8.26
N VAL A 60 14.01 13.36 -8.01
CA VAL A 60 13.67 11.95 -8.21
C VAL A 60 12.42 11.88 -9.08
N LEU A 61 12.59 11.44 -10.33
CA LEU A 61 11.51 11.43 -11.34
C LEU A 61 10.85 12.81 -11.53
N GLY A 62 11.63 13.89 -11.43
CA GLY A 62 11.13 15.27 -11.56
C GLY A 62 10.38 15.80 -10.33
N VAL A 63 10.51 15.12 -9.19
CA VAL A 63 9.97 15.55 -7.90
C VAL A 63 11.11 15.79 -6.91
N PRO A 64 11.12 16.92 -6.17
CA PRO A 64 12.19 17.24 -5.25
C PRO A 64 12.11 16.42 -3.94
N VAL A 65 13.28 16.08 -3.41
CA VAL A 65 13.44 15.67 -2.00
C VAL A 65 13.43 16.92 -1.12
N TRP A 66 12.49 17.02 -0.19
CA TRP A 66 12.34 18.18 0.70
C TRP A 66 13.20 18.10 1.96
N GLY A 67 13.71 16.91 2.28
CA GLY A 67 14.55 16.65 3.45
C GLY A 67 14.38 15.22 3.95
N GLY A 68 14.78 14.98 5.19
CA GLY A 68 14.64 13.68 5.85
C GLY A 68 13.27 13.47 6.51
N THR A 69 13.09 12.31 7.11
CA THR A 69 11.88 11.92 7.84
C THR A 69 11.57 12.82 9.03
N ALA A 70 12.56 13.58 9.53
CA ALA A 70 12.39 14.61 10.56
C ALA A 70 11.42 15.74 10.14
N GLU A 71 11.19 15.94 8.85
CA GLU A 71 10.29 16.99 8.33
C GLU A 71 8.81 16.60 8.38
N LEU A 72 8.46 15.36 8.73
CA LEU A 72 7.07 14.88 8.80
C LEU A 72 6.13 15.87 9.54
N PRO A 73 6.43 16.33 10.78
CA PRO A 73 5.52 17.24 11.50
C PRO A 73 5.32 18.60 10.85
N ARG A 74 6.20 19.01 9.93
CA ARG A 74 6.16 20.31 9.23
C ARG A 74 5.45 20.26 7.88
N LEU A 75 5.06 19.07 7.41
CA LEU A 75 4.32 18.94 6.15
C LEU A 75 3.02 19.77 6.07
N PRO A 76 2.25 19.96 7.16
CA PRO A 76 1.07 20.83 7.13
C PRO A 76 1.42 22.29 6.84
N GLU A 77 2.59 22.77 7.24
CA GLU A 77 3.08 24.13 6.92
C GLU A 77 3.31 24.31 5.41
N ARG A 78 3.53 23.20 4.69
CA ARG A 78 3.63 23.14 3.23
C ARG A 78 2.30 22.82 2.54
N GLY A 79 1.19 22.80 3.29
CA GLY A 79 -0.13 22.48 2.76
C GLY A 79 -0.33 21.00 2.40
N VAL A 80 0.50 20.09 2.95
CA VAL A 80 0.39 18.64 2.71
C VAL A 80 -0.04 17.91 3.96
N THR A 81 -1.16 17.18 3.89
CA THR A 81 -1.65 16.32 4.98
C THR A 81 -1.58 14.84 4.67
N ALA A 82 -1.44 14.45 3.39
CA ALA A 82 -1.34 13.07 2.97
C ALA A 82 0.11 12.62 2.84
N VAL A 83 0.42 11.43 3.37
CA VAL A 83 1.74 10.81 3.30
C VAL A 83 1.62 9.33 2.95
N HIS A 84 2.52 8.83 2.12
CA HIS A 84 2.69 7.39 1.93
C HIS A 84 4.12 6.96 2.30
N VAL A 85 4.27 5.89 3.07
CA VAL A 85 5.58 5.38 3.50
C VAL A 85 6.04 4.24 2.59
N ALA A 86 6.82 4.58 1.56
CA ALA A 86 7.33 3.65 0.55
C ALA A 86 8.64 2.97 0.99
N ILE A 87 8.62 2.34 2.17
CA ILE A 87 9.76 1.60 2.75
C ILE A 87 9.47 0.09 2.76
N GLY A 88 10.30 -0.69 2.07
CA GLY A 88 10.12 -2.14 1.96
C GLY A 88 10.35 -2.91 3.27
N HIS A 89 11.24 -2.43 4.14
CA HIS A 89 11.55 -3.04 5.42
C HIS A 89 10.40 -2.84 6.43
N ASN A 90 9.72 -3.91 6.83
CA ASN A 90 8.47 -3.86 7.60
C ASN A 90 8.61 -3.11 8.94
N PRO A 91 9.61 -3.35 9.79
CA PRO A 91 9.77 -2.61 11.05
C PRO A 91 9.97 -1.10 10.85
N THR A 92 10.78 -0.70 9.87
CA THR A 92 11.00 0.72 9.58
C THR A 92 9.74 1.38 9.04
N ARG A 93 9.00 0.70 8.15
CA ARG A 93 7.72 1.18 7.64
C ARG A 93 6.70 1.37 8.76
N ALA A 94 6.60 0.41 9.68
CA ALA A 94 5.73 0.50 10.85
C ALA A 94 6.05 1.71 11.73
N ALA A 95 7.33 1.90 12.08
CA ALA A 95 7.78 3.03 12.88
C ALA A 95 7.50 4.39 12.21
N LEU A 96 7.70 4.49 10.90
CA LEU A 96 7.42 5.73 10.16
C LEU A 96 5.91 6.00 10.03
N LEU A 97 5.09 4.96 9.83
CA LEU A 97 3.63 5.12 9.84
C LEU A 97 3.11 5.56 11.21
N ALA A 98 3.70 5.09 12.31
CA ALA A 98 3.41 5.61 13.64
C ALA A 98 3.72 7.11 13.75
N ARG A 99 4.90 7.55 13.28
CA ARG A 99 5.29 8.97 13.24
C ARG A 99 4.37 9.83 12.37
N VAL A 100 3.87 9.30 11.24
CA VAL A 100 2.86 9.96 10.41
C VAL A 100 1.59 10.21 11.22
N ARG A 101 1.12 9.21 11.98
CA ARG A 101 -0.08 9.36 12.85
C ARG A 101 0.13 10.34 13.99
N GLU A 102 1.28 10.26 14.67
CA GLU A 102 1.65 11.18 15.75
C GLU A 102 1.72 12.64 15.27
N ALA A 103 2.11 12.85 14.02
CA ALA A 103 2.11 14.16 13.37
C ALA A 103 0.71 14.63 12.91
N GLY A 104 -0.35 13.84 13.14
CA GLY A 104 -1.71 14.17 12.69
C GLY A 104 -1.91 14.08 11.17
N LEU A 105 -1.02 13.37 10.47
CA LEU A 105 -1.05 13.21 9.02
C LEU A 105 -1.85 11.98 8.61
N GLN A 106 -2.32 11.97 7.37
CA GLN A 106 -3.11 10.90 6.78
C GLN A 106 -2.18 9.92 6.04
N ALA A 107 -2.11 8.69 6.53
CA ALA A 107 -1.42 7.60 5.83
C ALA A 107 -2.25 7.15 4.61
N ALA A 108 -1.86 7.61 3.42
CA ALA A 108 -2.59 7.36 2.19
C ALA A 108 -2.48 5.90 1.75
N THR A 109 -3.64 5.28 1.47
CA THR A 109 -3.71 3.97 0.82
C THR A 109 -3.77 4.16 -0.69
N LEU A 110 -2.84 3.50 -1.39
CA LEU A 110 -2.62 3.69 -2.82
C LEU A 110 -2.88 2.39 -3.58
N VAL A 111 -3.69 2.48 -4.64
CA VAL A 111 -4.03 1.33 -5.49
C VAL A 111 -3.70 1.67 -6.93
N HIS A 112 -2.87 0.85 -7.55
CA HIS A 112 -2.53 0.97 -8.95
C HIS A 112 -3.79 0.74 -9.82
N PRO A 113 -4.04 1.52 -10.89
CA PRO A 113 -5.24 1.38 -11.72
C PRO A 113 -5.35 0.04 -12.48
N ARG A 114 -4.26 -0.74 -12.53
CA ARG A 114 -4.22 -2.11 -13.08
C ARG A 114 -4.26 -3.22 -12.01
N ALA A 115 -4.45 -2.88 -10.75
CA ALA A 115 -4.74 -3.88 -9.72
C ALA A 115 -6.22 -4.26 -9.77
N CYS A 116 -6.55 -5.48 -9.36
CA CYS A 116 -7.92 -5.92 -9.17
C CYS A 116 -8.21 -5.98 -7.67
N VAL A 117 -9.10 -5.12 -7.18
CA VAL A 117 -9.51 -5.10 -5.77
C VAL A 117 -11.00 -5.39 -5.71
N SER A 118 -11.36 -6.47 -5.01
CA SER A 118 -12.77 -6.80 -4.79
C SER A 118 -13.48 -5.65 -4.07
N PRO A 119 -14.73 -5.30 -4.45
CA PRO A 119 -15.52 -4.30 -3.74
C PRO A 119 -15.85 -4.69 -2.29
N SER A 120 -15.74 -5.98 -1.94
CA SER A 120 -15.94 -6.48 -0.58
C SER A 120 -14.66 -6.57 0.25
N ALA A 121 -13.49 -6.33 -0.36
CA ALA A 121 -12.23 -6.32 0.36
C ALA A 121 -12.12 -5.10 1.30
N ARG A 122 -11.37 -5.25 2.39
CA ARG A 122 -11.08 -4.17 3.34
C ARG A 122 -9.58 -3.95 3.43
N LEU A 123 -9.16 -2.71 3.21
CA LEU A 123 -7.76 -2.30 3.27
C LEU A 123 -7.59 -1.27 4.39
N GLY A 124 -6.60 -1.48 5.25
CA GLY A 124 -6.18 -0.49 6.24
C GLY A 124 -5.54 0.75 5.60
N THR A 125 -5.15 1.68 6.46
CA THR A 125 -4.46 2.93 6.10
C THR A 125 -3.01 2.68 5.68
N GLY A 126 -2.45 3.53 4.82
CA GLY A 126 -1.05 3.41 4.40
C GLY A 126 -0.71 2.18 3.56
N CYS A 127 -1.70 1.43 3.07
CA CYS A 127 -1.44 0.26 2.22
C CYS A 127 -1.00 0.68 0.81
N VAL A 128 -0.29 -0.21 0.11
CA VAL A 128 -0.05 -0.07 -1.33
C VAL A 128 -0.36 -1.36 -2.06
N VAL A 129 -1.13 -1.25 -3.14
CA VAL A 129 -1.47 -2.36 -4.04
C VAL A 129 -0.90 -2.03 -5.41
N MET A 130 0.15 -2.74 -5.79
CA MET A 130 0.91 -2.49 -7.02
C MET A 130 0.21 -3.08 -8.26
N ALA A 131 0.78 -2.81 -9.44
CA ALA A 131 0.23 -3.27 -10.71
C ALA A 131 0.02 -4.80 -10.72
N LEU A 132 -1.10 -5.23 -11.33
CA LEU A 132 -1.45 -6.64 -11.52
C LEU A 132 -1.68 -7.43 -10.21
N ALA A 133 -1.61 -6.79 -9.05
CA ALA A 133 -1.99 -7.43 -7.80
C ALA A 133 -3.49 -7.70 -7.75
N VAL A 134 -3.88 -8.77 -7.05
CA VAL A 134 -5.27 -9.18 -6.86
C VAL A 134 -5.59 -9.24 -5.37
N ILE A 135 -6.64 -8.53 -4.96
CA ILE A 135 -7.24 -8.62 -3.63
C ILE A 135 -8.64 -9.20 -3.78
N GLY A 136 -8.82 -10.45 -3.35
CA GLY A 136 -10.00 -11.26 -3.54
C GLY A 136 -11.18 -10.90 -2.63
N THR A 137 -12.29 -11.59 -2.87
CA THR A 137 -13.56 -11.41 -2.14
C THR A 137 -13.38 -11.50 -0.64
N GLU A 138 -13.82 -10.49 0.10
CA GLU A 138 -13.79 -10.44 1.58
C GLU A 138 -12.39 -10.58 2.20
N ALA A 139 -11.32 -10.38 1.41
CA ALA A 139 -9.97 -10.29 1.94
C ALA A 139 -9.82 -9.06 2.86
N GLN A 140 -8.97 -9.20 3.89
CA GLN A 140 -8.76 -8.17 4.91
C GLN A 140 -7.27 -7.89 5.07
N LEU A 141 -6.87 -6.65 4.81
CA LEU A 141 -5.52 -6.17 4.98
C LEU A 141 -5.48 -5.17 6.14
N GLY A 142 -4.56 -5.37 7.07
CA GLY A 142 -4.23 -4.41 8.13
C GLY A 142 -3.59 -3.13 7.59
N ASP A 143 -3.07 -2.30 8.48
CA ASP A 143 -2.44 -1.03 8.12
C ASP A 143 -1.05 -1.22 7.52
N GLY A 144 -0.65 -0.39 6.56
CA GLY A 144 0.70 -0.36 6.02
C GLY A 144 1.11 -1.63 5.27
N VAL A 145 0.15 -2.38 4.74
CA VAL A 145 0.41 -3.60 3.98
C VAL A 145 0.93 -3.26 2.58
N ILE A 146 1.95 -3.99 2.13
CA ILE A 146 2.43 -3.95 0.74
C ILE A 146 1.91 -5.20 0.03
N VAL A 147 1.13 -5.01 -1.03
CA VAL A 147 0.82 -6.06 -2.01
C VAL A 147 1.53 -5.69 -3.30
N ASN A 148 2.67 -6.34 -3.52
CA ASN A 148 3.59 -5.97 -4.59
C ASN A 148 3.11 -6.50 -5.96
N VAL A 149 3.86 -6.20 -7.02
CA VAL A 149 3.48 -6.49 -8.40
C VAL A 149 3.07 -7.95 -8.58
N GLY A 150 1.89 -8.17 -9.15
CA GLY A 150 1.36 -9.51 -9.42
C GLY A 150 1.05 -10.38 -8.20
N ALA A 151 1.17 -9.86 -6.97
CA ALA A 151 0.86 -10.62 -5.77
C ALA A 151 -0.65 -10.85 -5.61
N VAL A 152 -1.03 -11.98 -5.02
CA VAL A 152 -2.43 -12.41 -4.87
C VAL A 152 -2.74 -12.61 -3.39
N VAL A 153 -3.76 -11.90 -2.91
CA VAL A 153 -4.45 -12.16 -1.63
C VAL A 153 -5.84 -12.66 -1.99
N ASP A 154 -6.05 -13.98 -2.01
CA ASP A 154 -7.30 -14.56 -2.49
C ASP A 154 -8.46 -14.39 -1.47
N HIS A 155 -9.63 -14.93 -1.79
CA HIS A 155 -10.85 -14.74 -1.02
C HIS A 155 -10.69 -15.11 0.47
N HIS A 156 -11.27 -14.29 1.36
CA HIS A 156 -11.25 -14.48 2.81
C HIS A 156 -9.84 -14.52 3.45
N ALA A 157 -8.77 -14.23 2.69
CA ALA A 157 -7.43 -14.18 3.22
C ALA A 157 -7.21 -12.94 4.10
N ARG A 158 -6.31 -13.05 5.08
CA ARG A 158 -6.03 -12.01 6.08
C ARG A 158 -4.55 -11.67 6.13
N VAL A 159 -4.22 -10.40 6.03
CA VAL A 159 -2.85 -9.90 6.16
C VAL A 159 -2.80 -8.97 7.36
N GLY A 160 -1.99 -9.31 8.36
CA GLY A 160 -1.77 -8.47 9.54
C GLY A 160 -1.04 -7.16 9.21
N ASP A 161 -1.04 -6.24 10.17
CA ASP A 161 -0.43 -4.91 10.01
C ASP A 161 1.01 -5.00 9.53
N HIS A 162 1.35 -4.17 8.56
CA HIS A 162 2.69 -4.07 7.97
C HIS A 162 3.17 -5.36 7.31
N GLY A 163 2.27 -6.27 6.94
CA GLY A 163 2.57 -7.41 6.09
C GLY A 163 3.11 -6.98 4.73
N HIS A 164 3.92 -7.84 4.11
CA HIS A 164 4.46 -7.60 2.77
C HIS A 164 4.33 -8.86 1.94
N LEU A 165 3.51 -8.81 0.89
CA LEU A 165 3.51 -9.79 -0.18
C LEU A 165 4.44 -9.28 -1.28
N GLY A 166 5.57 -9.94 -1.45
CA GLY A 166 6.56 -9.67 -2.49
C GLY A 166 6.02 -9.95 -3.89
N ALA A 167 6.82 -9.62 -4.91
CA ALA A 167 6.40 -9.78 -6.30
C ALA A 167 5.92 -11.22 -6.59
N ASN A 168 4.72 -11.36 -7.15
CA ASN A 168 4.07 -12.65 -7.45
C ASN A 168 3.89 -13.59 -6.25
N ALA A 169 3.99 -13.11 -5.01
CA ALA A 169 3.63 -13.93 -3.85
C ALA A 169 2.13 -14.22 -3.83
N THR A 170 1.74 -15.44 -3.47
CA THR A 170 0.34 -15.90 -3.56
C THR A 170 -0.15 -16.43 -2.23
N MET A 171 -1.28 -15.92 -1.77
CA MET A 171 -2.02 -16.43 -0.61
C MET A 171 -3.33 -17.03 -1.10
N ALA A 172 -3.51 -18.34 -0.97
CA ALA A 172 -4.77 -19.01 -1.32
C ALA A 172 -5.91 -18.64 -0.35
N GLY A 173 -7.13 -19.04 -0.71
CA GLY A 173 -8.35 -18.71 0.02
C GLY A 173 -8.28 -19.08 1.51
N GLY A 174 -8.75 -18.17 2.37
CA GLY A 174 -8.85 -18.39 3.82
C GLY A 174 -7.52 -18.45 4.57
N THR A 175 -6.39 -18.10 3.95
CA THR A 175 -5.08 -18.00 4.62
C THR A 175 -5.00 -16.80 5.56
N SER A 176 -4.06 -16.82 6.50
CA SER A 176 -3.67 -15.62 7.23
C SER A 176 -2.18 -15.52 7.48
N ILE A 177 -1.63 -14.31 7.38
CA ILE A 177 -0.29 -13.99 7.89
C ILE A 177 -0.37 -12.92 8.98
N GLY A 178 0.43 -13.07 10.02
CA GLY A 178 0.51 -12.13 11.14
C GLY A 178 1.15 -10.79 10.78
N ALA A 179 1.22 -9.89 11.75
CA ALA A 179 1.80 -8.58 11.58
C ALA A 179 3.28 -8.67 11.18
N ARG A 180 3.73 -7.78 10.28
CA ARG A 180 5.11 -7.71 9.75
C ARG A 180 5.61 -8.98 9.07
N ALA A 181 4.76 -9.97 8.82
CA ALA A 181 5.13 -11.14 8.01
C ALA A 181 5.53 -10.71 6.59
N TRP A 182 6.46 -11.42 5.99
CA TRP A 182 6.99 -11.14 4.66
C TRP A 182 7.02 -12.41 3.81
N LEU A 183 6.11 -12.47 2.85
CA LEU A 183 6.15 -13.44 1.76
C LEU A 183 7.08 -12.89 0.69
N GLN A 184 8.26 -13.49 0.52
CA GLN A 184 9.19 -13.01 -0.50
C GLN A 184 8.73 -13.41 -1.91
N ALA A 185 9.43 -12.90 -2.92
CA ALA A 185 9.01 -13.02 -4.31
C ALA A 185 8.71 -14.49 -4.71
N GLY A 186 7.54 -14.70 -5.33
CA GLY A 186 7.09 -16.00 -5.82
C GLY A 186 6.77 -17.05 -4.75
N SER A 187 6.80 -16.70 -3.45
CA SER A 187 6.35 -17.60 -2.38
C SER A 187 4.84 -17.85 -2.44
N ALA A 188 4.39 -18.98 -1.91
CA ALA A 188 2.98 -19.36 -1.94
C ALA A 188 2.51 -19.98 -0.62
N LEU A 189 1.28 -19.67 -0.22
CA LEU A 189 0.57 -20.35 0.87
C LEU A 189 -0.62 -21.13 0.32
N GLY A 190 -0.77 -22.37 0.79
CA GLY A 190 -1.91 -23.24 0.55
C GLY A 190 -3.18 -22.76 1.26
N TYR A 191 -4.31 -23.40 0.99
CA TYR A 191 -5.59 -23.00 1.58
C TYR A 191 -5.54 -23.11 3.11
N HIS A 192 -6.07 -22.10 3.80
CA HIS A 192 -6.17 -22.09 5.27
C HIS A 192 -4.83 -22.15 6.03
N THR A 193 -3.69 -21.89 5.38
CA THR A 193 -2.40 -21.72 6.08
C THR A 193 -2.43 -20.48 6.98
N HIS A 194 -1.97 -20.63 8.22
CA HIS A 194 -1.85 -19.54 9.19
C HIS A 194 -0.39 -19.37 9.63
N LEU A 195 0.20 -18.20 9.34
CA LEU A 195 1.56 -17.87 9.75
C LEU A 195 1.56 -16.79 10.85
N PRO A 196 2.42 -16.91 11.88
CA PRO A 196 2.51 -15.92 12.94
C PRO A 196 3.16 -14.61 12.47
N ASP A 197 3.13 -13.61 13.35
CA ASP A 197 3.84 -12.34 13.19
C ASP A 197 5.32 -12.56 12.84
N ASP A 198 5.88 -11.59 12.11
CA ASP A 198 7.30 -11.54 11.72
C ASP A 198 7.80 -12.74 10.89
N THR A 199 6.91 -13.65 10.49
CA THR A 199 7.30 -14.80 9.66
C THR A 199 7.82 -14.34 8.32
N VAL A 200 9.02 -14.81 7.96
CA VAL A 200 9.56 -14.66 6.60
C VAL A 200 9.41 -15.99 5.87
N VAL A 201 8.79 -15.94 4.69
CA VAL A 201 8.71 -17.06 3.74
C VAL A 201 9.69 -16.77 2.62
N ALA A 202 10.62 -17.69 2.37
CA ALA A 202 11.72 -17.49 1.44
C ALA A 202 11.22 -17.36 -0.02
N PRO A 203 12.03 -16.83 -0.95
CA PRO A 203 11.60 -16.67 -2.33
C PRO A 203 11.30 -18.03 -2.96
N GLY A 204 10.16 -18.14 -3.62
CA GLY A 204 9.69 -19.38 -4.26
C GLY A 204 9.29 -20.50 -3.28
N GLU A 205 9.34 -20.28 -1.97
CA GLU A 205 8.93 -21.28 -0.98
C GLU A 205 7.39 -21.42 -0.96
N GLY A 206 6.91 -22.66 -1.05
CA GLY A 206 5.51 -23.01 -0.86
C GLY A 206 5.27 -23.59 0.54
N ARG A 207 4.25 -23.12 1.25
CA ARG A 207 3.78 -23.73 2.50
C ARG A 207 2.36 -24.27 2.33
N PRO A 208 2.09 -25.53 2.73
CA PRO A 208 0.77 -26.12 2.59
C PRO A 208 -0.27 -25.49 3.52
#